data_AF-A0A961G7N4-F1
#
_entry.id   AF-A0A961G7N4-F1
#
_cell.length_a   1.000
_cell.length_b   1.000
_cell.length_c   1.000
_cell.angle_alpha   90.00
_cell.angle_beta   90.00
_cell.angle_gamma   90.00
#
_symmetry.space_group_name_H-M   'P 1'
#
loop_
_entity.id
_entity.type
_entity.pdbx_description
1 polymer ?
#
loop_
_entity_poly.entity_id
_entity_poly.type
_entity_poly.pdbx_seq_one_letter_code
_entity_poly.pdbx_strand_id
1 'polypeptide(L)'
;MSVVAIPFKDENNAVVLANLETAASHPRVDEVWAIGSDQMVSDGARRITGETGTTVELIADRRIGSLRPGKGDAMNTALIRAADESIDRLHFY
;
A
#
# COMPACT_ATOMS: atom_id res chain seq x y z
N MET A 1 -15.89 -0.02 1.18
CA MET A 1 -14.50 0.11 1.64
C MET A 1 -13.72 1.09 0.76
N SER A 2 -13.00 2.03 1.37
CA SER A 2 -12.10 2.98 0.73
C SER A 2 -10.66 2.65 1.10
N VAL A 3 -9.88 2.25 0.10
CA VAL A 3 -8.50 1.79 0.27
C VAL A 3 -7.51 2.76 -0.35
N VAL A 4 -6.38 2.98 0.32
CA VAL A 4 -5.25 3.75 -0.22
C VAL A 4 -4.09 2.80 -0.49
N ALA A 5 -3.70 2.66 -1.76
CA ALA A 5 -2.51 1.93 -2.17
C ALA A 5 -1.35 2.90 -2.42
N ILE A 6 -0.19 2.62 -1.80
CA ILE A 6 1.05 3.39 -1.93
C ILE A 6 2.11 2.46 -2.55
N PRO A 7 2.30 2.51 -3.88
CA PRO A 7 3.40 1.82 -4.55
C PRO A 7 4.75 2.44 -4.20
N PHE A 8 5.73 1.63 -3.84
CA PHE A 8 7.09 2.06 -3.56
C PHE A 8 8.10 0.99 -3.98
N LYS A 9 9.36 1.38 -4.15
CA LYS A 9 10.49 0.54 -4.52
C LYS A 9 11.79 0.97 -3.83
N ASP A 10 12.33 2.13 -4.22
CA ASP A 10 13.64 2.63 -3.79
C ASP A 10 13.55 4.01 -3.12
N GLU A 11 12.35 4.41 -2.71
CA GLU A 11 12.09 5.64 -1.97
C GLU A 11 12.68 5.58 -0.56
N ASN A 12 12.88 6.75 0.05
CA ASN A 12 13.27 6.83 1.45
C ASN A 12 12.16 6.25 2.33
N ASN A 13 12.47 5.20 3.10
CA ASN A 13 11.52 4.52 3.99
C ASN A 13 10.82 5.49 4.95
N ALA A 14 11.47 6.56 5.42
CA ALA A 14 10.83 7.56 6.28
C ALA A 14 9.66 8.28 5.57
N VAL A 15 9.80 8.52 4.25
CA VAL A 15 8.74 9.14 3.44
C VAL A 15 7.59 8.16 3.22
N VAL A 16 7.90 6.89 2.90
CA VAL A 16 6.88 5.85 2.75
C VAL A 16 6.08 5.69 4.04
N LEU A 17 6.76 5.57 5.18
CA LEU A 17 6.11 5.42 6.48
C LEU A 17 5.25 6.64 6.86
N ALA A 18 5.72 7.86 6.59
CA ALA A 18 4.92 9.07 6.84
C ALA A 18 3.63 9.12 6.00
N ASN A 19 3.69 8.66 4.73
CA ASN A 19 2.52 8.57 3.87
C ASN A 19 1.55 7.50 4.35
N LEU A 20 2.05 6.32 4.76
CA LEU A 20 1.23 5.26 5.33
C LEU A 20 0.50 5.72 6.60
N GLU A 21 1.20 6.39 7.51
CA GLU A 21 0.63 6.93 8.74
C GLU A 21 -0.43 8.00 8.47
N THR A 22 -0.16 8.89 7.50
CA THR A 22 -1.12 9.92 7.06
C THR A 22 -2.39 9.30 6.50
N ALA A 23 -2.27 8.27 5.65
CA ALA A 23 -3.41 7.57 5.07
C ALA A 23 -4.20 6.81 6.14
N ALA A 24 -3.50 6.07 7.03
CA ALA A 24 -4.10 5.25 8.07
C ALA A 24 -4.86 6.10 9.13
N SER A 25 -4.41 7.33 9.37
CA SER A 25 -5.05 8.26 10.31
C SER A 25 -6.29 8.94 9.73
N HIS A 26 -6.58 8.78 8.42
CA HIS A 26 -7.67 9.51 7.78
C HIS A 26 -9.03 8.83 8.07
N PRO A 27 -10.05 9.54 8.58
CA PRO A 27 -11.31 8.96 9.07
C PRO A 27 -12.22 8.34 7.99
N ARG A 28 -11.79 8.35 6.73
CA ARG A 28 -12.51 7.78 5.58
C ARG A 28 -11.71 6.70 4.85
N VAL A 29 -10.56 6.31 5.39
CA VAL A 29 -9.73 5.25 4.85
C VAL A 29 -9.95 4.04 5.74
N ASP A 30 -10.42 2.95 5.14
CA ASP A 30 -10.70 1.71 5.86
C ASP A 30 -9.45 0.81 5.93
N GLU A 31 -8.58 0.92 4.92
CA GLU A 31 -7.37 0.12 4.80
C GLU A 31 -6.29 0.82 3.96
N VAL A 32 -5.03 0.54 4.26
CA VAL A 32 -3.87 1.06 3.54
C VAL A 32 -2.99 -0.10 3.05
N TRP A 33 -2.59 -0.05 1.80
CA TRP A 33 -1.73 -1.05 1.17
C TRP A 33 -0.40 -0.43 0.75
N ALA A 34 0.70 -0.85 1.39
CA ALA A 34 2.04 -0.58 0.90
C ALA A 34 2.38 -1.62 -0.17
N ILE A 35 2.56 -1.21 -1.44
CA ILE A 35 2.88 -2.15 -2.52
C ILE A 35 4.36 -2.07 -2.85
N GLY A 36 5.10 -3.10 -2.46
CA GLY A 36 6.56 -3.15 -2.59
C GLY A 36 7.14 -4.17 -1.62
N SER A 37 8.47 -4.14 -1.44
CA SER A 37 9.18 -5.11 -0.60
C SER A 37 10.30 -4.42 0.16
N ASP A 38 10.06 -4.07 1.42
CA ASP A 38 11.09 -3.58 2.34
C ASP A 38 10.73 -3.98 3.79
N GLN A 39 11.70 -4.51 4.53
CA GLN A 39 11.49 -5.01 5.89
C GLN A 39 11.17 -3.89 6.88
N MET A 40 11.80 -2.72 6.74
CA MET A 40 11.55 -1.56 7.59
C MET A 40 10.14 -1.01 7.35
N VAL A 41 9.66 -1.03 6.10
CA VAL A 41 8.28 -0.67 5.78
C VAL A 41 7.30 -1.70 6.35
N SER A 42 7.61 -3.00 6.29
CA SER A 42 6.79 -4.05 6.93
C SER A 42 6.63 -3.82 8.44
N ASP A 43 7.73 -3.56 9.14
CA ASP A 43 7.70 -3.37 10.59
C ASP A 43 7.00 -2.07 10.98
N GLY A 44 7.22 -1.00 10.21
CA GLY A 44 6.51 0.26 10.38
C GLY A 44 5.01 0.15 10.10
N ALA A 45 4.58 -0.63 9.10
CA ALA A 45 3.17 -0.88 8.82
C ALA A 45 2.44 -1.57 10.00
N ARG A 46 3.08 -2.56 10.63
CA ARG A 46 2.55 -3.22 11.84
C ARG A 46 2.41 -2.24 13.00
N ARG A 47 3.42 -1.39 13.20
CA ARG A 47 3.39 -0.35 14.24
C ARG A 47 2.24 0.65 13.99
N ILE A 48 2.13 1.19 12.78
CA ILE A 48 1.08 2.15 12.40
C ILE A 48 -0.31 1.53 12.57
N THR A 49 -0.48 0.25 12.22
CA THR A 49 -1.74 -0.47 12.46
C THR A 49 -2.10 -0.48 13.95
N GLY A 50 -1.13 -0.77 14.82
CA GLY A 50 -1.35 -0.76 16.28
C GLY A 50 -1.67 0.62 16.85
N GLU A 51 -1.11 1.69 16.28
CA GLU A 51 -1.31 3.08 16.74
C GLU A 51 -2.62 3.70 16.24
N THR A 52 -3.01 3.42 15.00
CA THR A 52 -4.16 4.07 14.33
C THR A 52 -5.42 3.22 14.39
N GLY A 53 -5.30 1.89 14.54
CA GLY A 53 -6.41 0.95 14.42
C GLY A 53 -6.83 0.67 12.97
N THR A 54 -6.27 1.37 11.99
CA THR A 54 -6.50 1.13 10.56
C THR A 54 -5.47 0.14 10.04
N THR A 55 -5.91 -0.91 9.35
CA THR A 55 -5.01 -1.94 8.80
C THR A 55 -4.07 -1.33 7.77
N VAL A 56 -2.76 -1.52 7.99
CA VAL A 56 -1.71 -1.22 7.01
C VAL A 56 -1.01 -2.53 6.63
N GLU A 57 -1.21 -2.99 5.41
CA GLU A 57 -0.64 -4.24 4.90
C GLU A 57 0.51 -3.96 3.90
N LEU A 58 1.61 -4.69 4.04
CA LEU A 58 2.66 -4.75 3.01
C LEU A 58 2.36 -5.89 2.04
N ILE A 59 2.22 -5.55 0.76
CA ILE A 59 1.96 -6.49 -0.33
C ILE A 59 3.13 -6.43 -1.31
N ALA A 60 3.82 -7.56 -1.50
CA ALA A 60 4.87 -7.67 -2.51
C ALA A 60 4.28 -7.46 -3.91
N ASP A 61 4.92 -6.59 -4.70
CA ASP A 61 4.52 -6.37 -6.09
C ASP A 61 4.79 -7.61 -6.93
N ARG A 62 3.84 -7.94 -7.80
CA ARG A 62 3.93 -9.07 -8.72
C ARG A 62 4.38 -8.58 -10.07
N ARG A 63 5.21 -9.38 -10.73
CA ARG A 63 5.61 -9.12 -12.11
C ARG A 63 4.41 -9.33 -13.06
N ILE A 64 4.01 -8.30 -13.79
CA ILE A 64 2.85 -8.33 -14.67
C ILE A 64 3.23 -7.92 -16.10
N GLY A 65 3.06 -8.84 -17.04
CA GLY A 65 3.39 -8.62 -18.46
C GLY A 65 4.88 -8.63 -18.76
N SER A 66 5.26 -8.04 -19.90
CA SER A 66 6.61 -8.16 -20.49
C SER A 66 7.39 -6.84 -20.62
N LEU A 67 6.77 -5.69 -20.32
CA LEU A 67 7.42 -4.36 -20.37
C LEU A 67 8.29 -4.10 -19.14
N ARG A 68 9.18 -3.10 -19.15
CA ARG A 68 10.11 -2.83 -18.03
C ARG A 68 9.40 -2.83 -16.65
N PRO A 69 9.92 -3.57 -15.65
CA PRO A 69 9.32 -3.62 -14.32
C PRO A 69 9.40 -2.28 -13.60
N GLY A 70 8.40 -2.01 -12.76
CA GLY A 70 8.33 -0.78 -11.97
C GLY A 70 6.91 -0.47 -11.50
N LYS A 71 6.59 0.82 -11.35
CA LYS A 71 5.32 1.29 -10.79
C LYS A 71 4.06 0.65 -11.40
N GLY A 72 4.09 0.33 -12.70
CA GLY A 72 2.97 -0.35 -13.36
C GLY A 72 2.67 -1.74 -12.78
N ASP A 73 3.71 -2.52 -12.42
CA ASP A 73 3.55 -3.83 -11.79
C ASP A 73 2.91 -3.71 -10.41
N ALA A 74 3.39 -2.76 -9.60
CA ALA A 74 2.85 -2.49 -8.27
C ALA A 74 1.40 -1.99 -8.33
N MET A 75 1.08 -1.04 -9.22
CA MET A 75 -0.29 -0.55 -9.37
C MET A 75 -1.24 -1.65 -9.85
N ASN A 76 -0.82 -2.48 -10.81
CA ASN A 76 -1.63 -3.60 -11.27
C ASN A 76 -1.78 -4.69 -10.20
N THR A 77 -0.79 -4.89 -9.33
CA THR A 77 -0.91 -5.79 -8.18
C THR A 77 -2.03 -5.33 -7.25
N ALA A 78 -2.08 -4.04 -6.92
CA ALA A 78 -3.18 -3.47 -6.13
C ALA A 78 -4.53 -3.57 -6.84
N LEU A 79 -4.59 -3.30 -8.16
CA LEU A 79 -5.83 -3.42 -8.93
C LEU A 79 -6.36 -4.85 -8.96
N ILE A 80 -5.49 -5.85 -9.13
CA ILE A 80 -5.87 -7.27 -9.11
C ILE A 80 -6.42 -7.63 -7.73
N ARG A 81 -5.73 -7.25 -6.65
CA ARG A 81 -6.24 -7.48 -5.29
C ARG A 81 -7.60 -6.81 -5.07
N ALA A 82 -7.74 -5.56 -5.52
CA ALA A 82 -9.00 -4.85 -5.38
C ALA A 82 -10.14 -5.44 -6.21
N ALA A 83 -9.85 -6.14 -7.30
CA ALA A 83 -10.85 -6.86 -8.08
C ALA A 83 -11.34 -8.14 -7.37
N ASP A 84 -10.50 -8.72 -6.51
CA ASP A 84 -10.82 -9.92 -5.71
C ASP A 84 -11.57 -9.56 -4.40
N GLU A 85 -11.62 -8.27 -4.03
CA GLU A 85 -12.23 -7.77 -2.80
C GLU A 85 -13.43 -6.85 -3.08
N SER A 86 -14.37 -6.76 -2.12
CA SER A 86 -15.51 -5.83 -2.21
C SER A 86 -15.12 -4.41 -1.81
N ILE A 87 -14.30 -3.76 -2.64
CA ILE A 87 -13.82 -2.38 -2.45
C ILE A 87 -14.68 -1.41 -3.27
N ASP A 88 -15.10 -0.30 -2.64
CA ASP A 88 -15.88 0.75 -3.32
C ASP A 88 -14.96 1.74 -4.05
N ARG A 89 -13.80 2.04 -3.44
CA ARG A 89 -12.84 3.03 -3.94
C ARG A 89 -11.42 2.60 -3.65
N LEU A 90 -10.58 2.61 -4.68
CA LEU A 90 -9.14 2.46 -4.58
C LEU A 90 -8.46 3.77 -4.98
N HIS A 91 -7.63 4.30 -4.10
CA HIS A 91 -6.85 5.51 -4.32
C HIS A 91 -5.37 5.15 -4.45
N PHE A 92 -4.65 5.79 -5.38
CA PHE A 92 -3.21 5.65 -5.53
C PHE A 92 -2.50 6.93 -5.14
N TYR A 93 -1.49 6.82 -4.28
CA TYR A 93 -0.61 7.94 -3.89
C TYR A 93 0.86 7.53 -4.01
#